data_AF-A0A3D3W1M5-F1
#
_entry.id   AF-A0A3D3W1M5-F1
#
_cell.length_a   1.000
_cell.length_b   1.000
_cell.length_c   1.000
_cell.angle_alpha   90.00
_cell.angle_beta   90.00
_cell.angle_gamma   90.00
#
_symmetry.space_group_name_H-M   'P 1'
#
loop_
_entity.id
_entity.type
_entity.pdbx_description
1 polymer ?
#
loop_
_entity_poly.entity_id
_entity_poly.type
_entity_poly.pdbx_seq_one_letter_code
_entity_poly.pdbx_strand_id
1 'polypeptide(L)'
;MTLFARTTCLGLLLCGLILNSGLSAGEPQRDLIAGLKPVASILSGREASFSLQGDLQIPIDGSRQSVELQLSRYDATSFDLQLSHPEYAVTLRRRADVTVLILPKHGTAFVARGAVPPADSLAPEGVVGRMISSASDLGPVSLGLTMLSNGNVEDTLKALASIAKLELTSETGEWKTGDAVISFPKAGQLQVAATDFSVSLTVGPVTGAAPDALSLSGSKVTELERAELERTFVRGVRRATEILRPGRVLTEPVQKPRRVEHGALQWIDGHRVATLWGTPEQLGTAHGQLLPEESRRCIESVLYSFGTANVVRTGRWFRHDLQDAYARLSPHIPDRHKRETDALAKSLQLDPETVQVLNVFPELFHCSGFAVFGSATKGGKLYHGRVLDYMTT
;
A
#
# COMPACT_ATOMS: atom_id res chain seq x y z
N MET A 1 3.19 -5.86 -13.14
CA MET A 1 3.07 -4.98 -11.95
C MET A 1 2.97 -3.48 -12.27
N THR A 2 3.05 -3.09 -13.54
CA THR A 2 2.98 -1.72 -14.08
C THR A 2 1.54 -1.22 -14.34
N LEU A 3 0.55 -1.76 -13.60
CA LEU A 3 -0.85 -1.34 -13.80
C LEU A 3 -1.75 -1.47 -12.58
N PHE A 4 -1.26 -2.03 -11.47
CA PHE A 4 -1.96 -2.01 -10.17
C PHE A 4 -2.14 -0.57 -9.62
N ALA A 5 -1.44 0.39 -10.24
CA ALA A 5 -1.18 1.74 -9.77
C ALA A 5 -2.29 2.75 -9.98
N ARG A 6 -2.90 2.77 -11.16
CA ARG A 6 -3.75 3.90 -11.52
C ARG A 6 -5.16 3.83 -10.93
N THR A 7 -5.56 2.69 -10.36
CA THR A 7 -6.99 2.36 -10.30
C THR A 7 -7.44 1.61 -9.04
N THR A 8 -6.52 1.08 -8.25
CA THR A 8 -6.89 0.24 -7.09
C THR A 8 -7.16 1.05 -5.81
N CYS A 9 -6.62 2.26 -5.67
CA CYS A 9 -6.94 3.14 -4.54
C CYS A 9 -8.27 3.89 -4.70
N LEU A 10 -8.88 3.86 -5.90
CA LEU A 10 -10.10 4.62 -6.18
C LEU A 10 -11.38 3.81 -5.92
N GLY A 11 -11.29 2.47 -5.94
CA GLY A 11 -12.43 1.58 -5.76
C GLY A 11 -12.88 1.32 -4.32
N LEU A 12 -11.95 1.39 -3.35
CA LEU A 12 -12.22 1.02 -1.95
C LEU A 12 -12.42 2.22 -1.01
N LEU A 13 -12.20 3.44 -1.49
CA LEU A 13 -12.10 4.65 -0.66
C LEU A 13 -13.10 5.75 -1.04
N LEU A 14 -13.92 5.54 -2.07
CA LEU A 14 -14.97 6.46 -2.44
C LEU A 14 -16.30 6.05 -1.81
N CYS A 15 -16.64 6.89 -0.83
CA CYS A 15 -17.98 7.27 -0.42
C CYS A 15 -18.64 6.46 0.68
N GLY A 16 -19.37 7.21 1.49
CA GLY A 16 -20.69 6.76 1.90
C GLY A 16 -21.33 7.67 2.93
N LEU A 17 -22.21 7.21 3.88
CA LEU A 17 -22.64 7.78 5.22
C LEU A 17 -24.14 7.56 5.74
N ILE A 18 -24.35 6.74 6.80
CA ILE A 18 -25.46 6.19 7.71
C ILE A 18 -26.90 6.76 7.92
N LEU A 19 -27.92 5.85 7.88
CA LEU A 19 -29.07 5.53 8.79
C LEU A 19 -30.33 4.90 8.11
N ASN A 20 -30.57 3.63 8.47
CA ASN A 20 -31.79 2.82 8.64
C ASN A 20 -33.02 3.00 7.72
N SER A 21 -33.35 1.95 6.97
CA SER A 21 -34.73 1.49 6.78
C SER A 21 -34.72 -0.02 6.54
N GLY A 22 -35.73 -0.70 7.09
CA GLY A 22 -35.83 -2.15 7.04
C GLY A 22 -35.68 -2.69 5.62
N LEU A 23 -35.09 -3.88 5.52
CA LEU A 23 -35.02 -4.68 4.31
C LEU A 23 -36.43 -4.84 3.74
N SER A 24 -36.77 -3.97 2.79
CA SER A 24 -37.83 -4.18 1.83
C SER A 24 -37.16 -4.42 0.49
N ALA A 25 -37.50 -5.54 -0.15
CA ALA A 25 -37.19 -5.76 -1.54
C ALA A 25 -38.04 -4.76 -2.36
N GLY A 26 -37.43 -3.69 -2.88
CA GLY A 26 -38.16 -2.73 -3.70
C GLY A 26 -37.29 -1.58 -4.21
N GLU A 27 -37.23 -1.47 -5.55
CA GLU A 27 -36.76 -0.36 -6.39
C GLU A 27 -35.30 0.16 -6.24
N PRO A 28 -34.68 0.67 -7.34
CA PRO A 28 -33.37 1.31 -7.30
C PRO A 28 -33.36 2.56 -6.41
N GLN A 29 -32.33 2.73 -5.59
CA GLN A 29 -32.19 3.90 -4.74
C GLN A 29 -31.69 5.09 -5.57
N ARG A 30 -32.52 6.12 -5.79
CA ARG A 30 -32.16 7.28 -6.63
C ARG A 30 -31.57 8.45 -5.85
N ASP A 31 -31.82 8.52 -4.54
CA ASP A 31 -31.25 9.56 -3.69
C ASP A 31 -29.77 9.27 -3.40
N LEU A 32 -28.89 10.18 -3.85
CA LEU A 32 -27.44 10.04 -3.73
C LEU A 32 -27.00 9.82 -2.28
N ILE A 33 -27.54 10.63 -1.37
CA ILE A 33 -27.10 10.65 0.02
C ILE A 33 -27.47 9.33 0.69
N ALA A 34 -28.72 8.88 0.55
CA ALA A 34 -29.20 7.62 1.06
C ALA A 34 -28.64 6.38 0.33
N GLY A 35 -28.21 6.50 -0.92
CA GLY A 35 -27.49 5.43 -1.63
C GLY A 35 -26.05 5.27 -1.15
N LEU A 36 -25.32 6.37 -0.98
CA LEU A 36 -23.97 6.38 -0.44
C LEU A 36 -23.96 5.94 1.02
N LYS A 37 -25.05 6.20 1.72
CA LYS A 37 -25.17 6.11 3.16
C LYS A 37 -24.54 4.87 3.83
N PRO A 38 -24.86 3.63 3.42
CA PRO A 38 -24.26 2.44 4.03
C PRO A 38 -22.72 2.42 4.03
N VAL A 39 -22.06 2.82 2.95
CA VAL A 39 -20.61 2.59 2.75
C VAL A 39 -19.71 3.48 3.63
N ALA A 40 -20.08 4.70 4.01
CA ALA A 40 -19.26 5.53 4.91
C ALA A 40 -19.79 5.68 6.31
N SER A 41 -20.87 5.01 6.63
CA SER A 41 -20.99 4.44 7.97
C SER A 41 -19.74 3.66 8.33
N ILE A 42 -19.35 2.77 7.42
CA ILE A 42 -18.18 1.92 7.58
C ILE A 42 -16.90 2.72 7.48
N LEU A 43 -16.72 3.53 6.43
CA LEU A 43 -15.51 4.35 6.25
C LEU A 43 -15.31 5.42 7.33
N SER A 44 -16.38 5.91 7.99
CA SER A 44 -16.25 6.81 9.14
C SER A 44 -15.64 6.12 10.38
N GLY A 45 -15.60 4.80 10.40
CA GLY A 45 -15.13 3.98 11.52
C GLY A 45 -16.16 3.74 12.63
N ARG A 46 -17.37 4.30 12.50
CA ARG A 46 -18.45 4.27 13.51
C ARG A 46 -19.12 2.91 13.65
N GLU A 47 -19.18 2.15 12.57
CA GLU A 47 -19.78 0.82 12.58
C GLU A 47 -18.84 -0.18 13.25
N ALA A 48 -19.21 -0.61 14.45
CA ALA A 48 -18.45 -1.59 15.22
C ALA A 48 -18.41 -2.97 14.54
N SER A 49 -19.43 -3.29 13.73
CA SER A 49 -19.50 -4.54 12.97
C SER A 49 -20.21 -4.33 11.63
N PHE A 50 -19.67 -4.93 10.56
CA PHE A 50 -20.26 -4.89 9.22
C PHE A 50 -19.61 -5.95 8.29
N SER A 51 -20.33 -6.34 7.24
CA SER A 51 -19.80 -7.07 6.10
C SER A 51 -19.84 -6.19 4.85
N LEU A 52 -18.76 -6.20 4.09
CA LEU A 52 -18.61 -5.55 2.80
C LEU A 52 -18.15 -6.61 1.81
N GLN A 53 -18.93 -6.86 0.76
CA GLN A 53 -18.61 -7.82 -0.29
C GLN A 53 -18.65 -7.14 -1.64
N GLY A 54 -17.84 -7.55 -2.59
CA GLY A 54 -17.88 -6.94 -3.90
C GLY A 54 -16.93 -7.51 -4.93
N ASP A 55 -17.04 -6.96 -6.13
CA ASP A 55 -16.18 -7.21 -7.26
C ASP A 55 -15.48 -5.91 -7.68
N LEU A 56 -14.18 -6.01 -7.91
CA LEU A 56 -13.30 -4.93 -8.33
C LEU A 56 -12.77 -5.29 -9.72
N GLN A 57 -13.25 -4.62 -10.76
CA GLN A 57 -12.65 -4.67 -12.09
C GLN A 57 -11.59 -3.59 -12.18
N ILE A 58 -10.34 -4.00 -12.09
CA ILE A 58 -9.19 -3.10 -12.10
C ILE A 58 -8.20 -3.56 -13.17
N PRO A 59 -7.42 -2.65 -13.75
CA PRO A 59 -6.43 -3.01 -14.74
C PRO A 59 -5.23 -3.66 -14.02
N ILE A 60 -4.92 -4.89 -14.40
CA ILE A 60 -3.79 -5.68 -13.92
C ILE A 60 -3.03 -6.13 -15.17
N ASP A 61 -1.74 -5.82 -15.26
CA ASP A 61 -0.85 -6.24 -16.36
C ASP A 61 -1.37 -5.98 -17.78
N GLY A 62 -1.98 -4.80 -17.99
CA GLY A 62 -2.46 -4.38 -19.32
C GLY A 62 -3.94 -4.66 -19.59
N SER A 63 -4.60 -5.46 -18.75
CA SER A 63 -5.98 -5.90 -18.97
C SER A 63 -6.86 -5.65 -17.75
N ARG A 64 -8.17 -5.46 -17.96
CA ARG A 64 -9.13 -5.42 -16.85
C ARG A 64 -9.32 -6.83 -16.29
N GLN A 65 -9.12 -6.98 -14.99
CA GLN A 65 -9.23 -8.25 -14.27
C GLN A 65 -10.11 -8.06 -13.03
N SER A 66 -10.84 -9.12 -12.68
CA SER A 66 -11.78 -9.19 -11.56
C SER A 66 -11.06 -9.62 -10.29
N VAL A 67 -11.24 -8.85 -9.22
CA VAL A 67 -10.81 -9.22 -7.86
C VAL A 67 -12.04 -9.19 -6.96
N GLU A 68 -12.41 -10.34 -6.42
CA GLU A 68 -13.46 -10.45 -5.44
C GLU A 68 -12.94 -9.99 -4.06
N LEU A 69 -13.72 -9.17 -3.39
CA LEU A 69 -13.45 -8.60 -2.08
C LEU A 69 -14.49 -9.12 -1.08
N GLN A 70 -14.03 -9.54 0.09
CA GLN A 70 -14.86 -9.71 1.27
C GLN A 70 -14.15 -9.14 2.50
N LEU A 71 -14.77 -8.19 3.17
CA LEU A 71 -14.31 -7.61 4.42
C LEU A 71 -15.41 -7.78 5.47
N SER A 72 -15.10 -8.45 6.56
CA SER A 72 -16.01 -8.63 7.70
C SER A 72 -15.35 -8.06 8.95
N ARG A 73 -15.91 -6.98 9.51
CA ARG A 73 -15.52 -6.47 10.82
C ARG A 73 -16.47 -7.01 11.88
N TYR A 74 -15.94 -7.71 12.87
CA TYR A 74 -16.73 -8.30 13.95
C TYR A 74 -16.83 -7.38 15.15
N ASP A 75 -15.75 -6.65 15.46
CA ASP A 75 -15.68 -5.73 16.60
C ASP A 75 -14.56 -4.68 16.42
N ALA A 76 -14.17 -4.00 17.50
CA ALA A 76 -13.11 -2.98 17.51
C ALA A 76 -11.71 -3.52 17.22
N THR A 77 -11.49 -4.83 17.35
CA THR A 77 -10.19 -5.51 17.25
C THR A 77 -10.16 -6.62 16.21
N SER A 78 -11.33 -7.11 15.79
CA SER A 78 -11.46 -8.30 14.96
C SER A 78 -12.02 -7.99 13.57
N PHE A 79 -11.29 -8.39 12.54
CA PHE A 79 -11.79 -8.39 11.16
C PHE A 79 -11.14 -9.50 10.32
N ASP A 80 -11.82 -9.86 9.23
CA ASP A 80 -11.29 -10.69 8.15
C ASP A 80 -11.35 -9.91 6.84
N LEU A 81 -10.24 -9.82 6.12
CA LEU A 81 -10.16 -9.31 4.75
C LEU A 81 -9.75 -10.44 3.82
N GLN A 82 -10.56 -10.72 2.81
CA GLN A 82 -10.30 -11.69 1.76
C GLN A 82 -10.29 -10.99 0.40
N LEU A 83 -9.28 -11.30 -0.39
CA LEU A 83 -9.14 -10.90 -1.78
C LEU A 83 -8.93 -12.17 -2.61
N SER A 84 -9.78 -12.41 -3.61
CA SER A 84 -9.71 -13.57 -4.49
C SER A 84 -9.52 -13.13 -5.94
N HIS A 85 -8.50 -13.67 -6.59
CA HIS A 85 -8.18 -13.53 -8.00
C HIS A 85 -7.88 -14.93 -8.58
N PRO A 86 -8.04 -15.19 -9.89
CA PRO A 86 -7.73 -16.50 -10.46
C PRO A 86 -6.32 -17.01 -10.10
N GLU A 87 -5.32 -16.13 -10.19
CA GLU A 87 -3.91 -16.43 -9.92
C GLU A 87 -3.50 -16.28 -8.45
N TYR A 88 -4.14 -15.37 -7.71
CA TYR A 88 -3.72 -14.98 -6.35
C TYR A 88 -4.91 -15.00 -5.39
N ALA A 89 -4.70 -15.41 -4.15
CA ALA A 89 -5.71 -15.25 -3.12
C ALA A 89 -5.03 -14.92 -1.79
N VAL A 90 -5.61 -13.98 -1.06
CA VAL A 90 -5.10 -13.49 0.21
C VAL A 90 -6.24 -13.45 1.21
N THR A 91 -6.00 -13.95 2.42
CA THR A 91 -6.87 -13.72 3.56
C THR A 91 -6.06 -13.19 4.72
N LEU A 92 -6.45 -12.03 5.24
CA LEU A 92 -5.86 -11.40 6.41
C LEU A 92 -6.89 -11.43 7.53
N ARG A 93 -6.63 -12.25 8.56
CA ARG A 93 -7.48 -12.34 9.76
C ARG A 93 -6.79 -11.64 10.90
N ARG A 94 -7.42 -10.64 11.49
CA ARG A 94 -6.94 -9.97 12.70
C ARG A 94 -7.87 -10.25 13.85
N ARG A 95 -7.32 -10.57 15.01
CA ARG A 95 -8.00 -10.64 16.31
C ARG A 95 -7.28 -9.75 17.31
N ALA A 96 -7.75 -9.74 18.56
CA ALA A 96 -7.15 -8.94 19.63
C ALA A 96 -5.66 -9.26 19.86
N ASP A 97 -5.25 -10.53 19.80
CA ASP A 97 -3.91 -11.01 20.17
C ASP A 97 -3.09 -11.60 19.01
N VAL A 98 -3.74 -11.93 17.89
CA VAL A 98 -3.10 -12.58 16.73
C VAL A 98 -3.50 -11.91 15.41
N THR A 99 -2.57 -11.90 14.45
CA THR A 99 -2.84 -11.59 13.04
C THR A 99 -2.33 -12.71 12.17
N VAL A 100 -3.14 -13.15 11.22
CA VAL A 100 -2.86 -14.29 10.37
C VAL A 100 -3.00 -13.88 8.91
N LEU A 101 -1.94 -14.09 8.13
CA LEU A 101 -1.96 -13.99 6.68
C LEU A 101 -2.04 -15.40 6.08
N ILE A 102 -3.07 -15.68 5.30
CA ILE A 102 -3.28 -16.96 4.62
C ILE A 102 -3.15 -16.71 3.13
N LEU A 103 -2.38 -17.57 2.45
CA LEU A 103 -2.17 -17.54 1.01
C LEU A 103 -2.62 -18.89 0.42
N PRO A 104 -3.93 -19.08 0.17
CA PRO A 104 -4.47 -20.38 -0.20
C PRO A 104 -3.85 -20.98 -1.47
N LYS A 105 -3.51 -20.14 -2.46
CA LYS A 105 -2.89 -20.58 -3.72
C LYS A 105 -1.47 -21.10 -3.55
N HIS A 106 -0.82 -20.80 -2.42
CA HIS A 106 0.50 -21.30 -2.07
C HIS A 106 0.45 -22.38 -0.97
N GLY A 107 -0.70 -22.61 -0.35
CA GLY A 107 -0.82 -23.51 0.80
C GLY A 107 0.04 -23.06 1.99
N THR A 108 0.27 -21.75 2.16
CA THR A 108 1.07 -21.20 3.26
C THR A 108 0.25 -20.23 4.10
N ALA A 109 0.60 -20.16 5.38
CA ALA A 109 0.05 -19.20 6.33
C ALA A 109 1.15 -18.63 7.23
N PHE A 110 1.02 -17.36 7.58
CA PHE A 110 1.87 -16.67 8.53
C PHE A 110 1.03 -16.29 9.74
N VAL A 111 1.38 -16.83 10.90
CA VAL A 111 0.71 -16.55 12.18
C VAL A 111 1.60 -15.61 12.97
N ALA A 112 1.06 -14.47 13.39
CA ALA A 112 1.86 -13.43 14.02
C ALA A 112 1.26 -12.96 15.35
N ARG A 113 2.09 -12.95 16.40
CA ARG A 113 1.71 -12.64 17.79
C ARG A 113 2.64 -11.61 18.41
N GLY A 114 2.25 -11.05 19.54
CA GLY A 114 3.03 -10.03 20.24
C GLY A 114 2.49 -8.61 20.08
N ALA A 115 3.18 -7.66 20.70
CA ALA A 115 2.77 -6.26 20.70
C ALA A 115 3.04 -5.60 19.34
N VAL A 116 2.23 -4.60 18.99
CA VAL A 116 2.38 -3.84 17.74
C VAL A 116 2.40 -2.35 18.09
N PRO A 117 3.41 -1.59 17.62
CA PRO A 117 3.39 -0.14 17.72
C PRO A 117 2.12 0.44 17.07
N PRO A 118 1.41 1.39 17.69
CA PRO A 118 0.17 1.93 17.15
C PRO A 118 0.27 2.43 15.70
N ALA A 119 1.42 3.03 15.34
CA ALA A 119 1.69 3.52 13.99
C ALA A 119 1.78 2.42 12.92
N ASP A 120 2.07 1.19 13.32
CA ASP A 120 2.22 0.03 12.45
C ASP A 120 1.03 -0.93 12.56
N SER A 121 0.01 -0.60 13.36
CA SER A 121 -1.07 -1.53 13.64
C SER A 121 -2.17 -1.54 12.58
N LEU A 122 -2.67 -2.74 12.30
CA LEU A 122 -3.87 -3.00 11.51
C LEU A 122 -5.17 -2.86 12.32
N ALA A 123 -5.13 -2.41 13.58
CA ALA A 123 -6.36 -2.16 14.35
C ALA A 123 -7.36 -1.31 13.55
N PRO A 124 -8.65 -1.68 13.45
CA PRO A 124 -9.62 -0.97 12.62
C PRO A 124 -9.66 0.55 12.83
N GLU A 125 -9.54 0.99 14.08
CA GLU A 125 -9.51 2.41 14.42
C GLU A 125 -8.30 3.11 13.78
N GLY A 126 -8.55 4.13 12.97
CA GLY A 126 -7.52 4.95 12.33
C GLY A 126 -6.67 4.24 11.28
N VAL A 127 -7.01 3.00 10.87
CA VAL A 127 -6.18 2.21 9.94
C VAL A 127 -5.94 2.93 8.61
N VAL A 128 -6.97 3.60 8.09
CA VAL A 128 -6.86 4.32 6.81
C VAL A 128 -5.89 5.50 6.93
N GLY A 129 -5.90 6.22 8.06
CA GLY A 129 -4.95 7.30 8.30
C GLY A 129 -3.49 6.84 8.43
N ARG A 130 -3.26 5.57 8.79
CA ARG A 130 -1.92 4.96 8.80
C ARG A 130 -1.49 4.47 7.41
N MET A 131 -2.45 4.06 6.59
CA MET A 131 -2.23 3.53 5.23
C MET A 131 -2.25 4.58 4.12
N ILE A 132 -2.71 5.81 4.37
CA ILE A 132 -2.71 6.88 3.36
C ILE A 132 -1.81 8.00 3.85
N SER A 133 -0.78 8.30 3.07
CA SER A 133 0.18 9.35 3.39
C SER A 133 -0.22 10.69 2.78
N SER A 134 0.06 11.78 3.48
CA SER A 134 -0.04 13.14 2.94
C SER A 134 0.94 13.41 1.79
N ALA A 135 1.93 12.53 1.57
CA ALA A 135 2.81 12.61 0.42
C ALA A 135 2.19 12.05 -0.88
N SER A 136 1.04 11.36 -0.79
CA SER A 136 0.24 10.97 -1.96
C SER A 136 -0.68 12.11 -2.42
N ASP A 137 -1.20 12.02 -3.64
CA ASP A 137 -2.21 12.95 -4.16
C ASP A 137 -3.61 12.73 -3.56
N LEU A 138 -3.74 11.75 -2.65
CA LEU A 138 -4.99 11.35 -1.99
C LEU A 138 -5.37 12.27 -0.82
N GLY A 139 -4.74 13.44 -0.68
CA GLY A 139 -5.06 14.43 0.34
C GLY A 139 -6.56 14.76 0.45
N PRO A 140 -7.29 15.00 -0.66
CA PRO A 140 -8.75 15.19 -0.62
C PRO A 140 -9.51 13.99 -0.04
N VAL A 141 -9.04 12.76 -0.29
CA VAL A 141 -9.64 11.54 0.27
C VAL A 141 -9.41 11.48 1.78
N SER A 142 -8.18 11.72 2.24
CA SER A 142 -7.86 11.77 3.66
C SER A 142 -8.65 12.86 4.40
N LEU A 143 -8.81 14.03 3.78
CA LEU A 143 -9.63 15.11 4.33
C LEU A 143 -11.10 14.69 4.43
N GLY A 144 -11.65 14.12 3.35
CA GLY A 144 -12.99 13.55 3.33
C GLY A 144 -13.19 12.58 4.49
N LEU A 145 -12.38 11.53 4.58
CA LEU A 145 -12.43 10.54 5.68
C LEU A 145 -12.36 11.17 7.07
N THR A 146 -11.52 12.18 7.26
CA THR A 146 -11.41 12.89 8.54
C THR A 146 -12.72 13.62 8.89
N MET A 147 -13.34 14.28 7.91
CA MET A 147 -14.66 14.90 8.09
C MET A 147 -15.74 13.84 8.38
N LEU A 148 -15.70 12.69 7.71
CA LEU A 148 -16.63 11.58 7.93
C LEU A 148 -16.53 11.01 9.34
N SER A 149 -15.31 10.82 9.85
CA SER A 149 -15.07 10.30 11.19
C SER A 149 -15.51 11.28 12.27
N ASN A 150 -15.26 12.58 12.10
CA ASN A 150 -15.50 13.60 13.14
C ASN A 150 -16.85 14.32 13.06
N GLY A 151 -17.47 14.40 11.89
CA GLY A 151 -18.64 15.25 11.62
C GLY A 151 -19.99 14.54 11.65
N ASN A 152 -21.09 15.28 11.40
CA ASN A 152 -22.33 14.59 11.04
C ASN A 152 -22.12 13.93 9.68
N VAL A 153 -22.51 12.67 9.63
CA VAL A 153 -22.47 11.80 8.48
C VAL A 153 -23.22 12.47 7.32
N GLU A 154 -24.53 12.55 7.38
CA GLU A 154 -25.36 13.09 6.30
C GLU A 154 -24.91 14.49 5.81
N ASP A 155 -24.57 15.40 6.73
CA ASP A 155 -24.13 16.75 6.38
C ASP A 155 -22.79 16.77 5.65
N THR A 156 -21.85 15.92 6.07
CA THR A 156 -20.55 15.78 5.38
C THR A 156 -20.75 15.25 3.97
N LEU A 157 -21.67 14.30 3.76
CA LEU A 157 -21.99 13.81 2.43
C LEU A 157 -22.57 14.90 1.54
N LYS A 158 -23.53 15.68 2.05
CA LYS A 158 -24.13 16.80 1.31
C LYS A 158 -23.06 17.80 0.88
N ALA A 159 -22.14 18.14 1.78
CA ALA A 159 -21.02 19.02 1.49
C ALA A 159 -20.11 18.44 0.40
N LEU A 160 -19.69 17.17 0.51
CA LEU A 160 -18.85 16.50 -0.48
C LEU A 160 -19.53 16.39 -1.85
N ALA A 161 -20.81 16.02 -1.88
CA ALA A 161 -21.59 15.93 -3.11
C ALA A 161 -21.68 17.28 -3.83
N SER A 162 -21.85 18.38 -3.08
CA SER A 162 -21.87 19.74 -3.65
C SER A 162 -20.55 20.14 -4.32
N ILE A 163 -19.41 19.66 -3.80
CA ILE A 163 -18.08 19.91 -4.35
C ILE A 163 -17.81 19.02 -5.57
N ALA A 164 -18.30 17.78 -5.55
CA ALA A 164 -18.08 16.77 -6.59
C ALA A 164 -18.83 17.04 -7.91
N LYS A 165 -19.75 18.02 -7.94
CA LYS A 165 -20.56 18.39 -9.11
C LYS A 165 -21.24 17.18 -9.76
N LEU A 166 -21.86 16.33 -8.92
CA LEU A 166 -22.57 15.13 -9.39
C LEU A 166 -23.90 15.51 -10.03
N GLU A 167 -24.14 15.02 -11.24
CA GLU A 167 -25.37 15.25 -12.00
C GLU A 167 -26.21 13.97 -12.08
N LEU A 168 -27.49 14.05 -11.71
CA LEU A 168 -28.42 12.93 -11.83
C LEU A 168 -28.91 12.79 -13.27
N THR A 169 -28.70 11.62 -13.86
CA THR A 169 -29.26 11.24 -15.16
C THR A 169 -30.70 10.79 -14.95
N SER A 170 -31.66 11.60 -15.36
CA SER A 170 -33.11 11.34 -15.14
C SER A 170 -33.63 10.06 -15.79
N GLU A 171 -32.98 9.58 -16.85
CA GLU A 171 -33.38 8.37 -17.59
C GLU A 171 -32.95 7.07 -16.89
N THR A 172 -31.73 7.02 -16.35
CA THR A 172 -31.15 5.81 -15.74
C THR A 172 -31.18 5.82 -14.22
N GLY A 173 -31.37 7.00 -13.59
CA GLY A 173 -31.25 7.18 -12.14
C GLY A 173 -29.81 7.14 -11.63
N GLU A 174 -28.82 7.27 -12.52
CA GLU A 174 -27.40 7.24 -12.21
C GLU A 174 -26.85 8.65 -11.96
N TRP A 175 -25.82 8.75 -11.12
CA TRP A 175 -25.12 9.99 -10.83
C TRP A 175 -23.79 10.03 -11.58
N LYS A 176 -23.50 11.14 -12.28
CA LYS A 176 -22.28 11.28 -13.09
C LYS A 176 -21.40 12.42 -12.61
N THR A 177 -20.08 12.22 -12.66
CA THR A 177 -19.08 13.27 -12.49
C THR A 177 -17.85 12.94 -13.34
N GLY A 178 -17.53 13.80 -14.31
CA GLY A 178 -16.49 13.49 -15.30
C GLY A 178 -16.82 12.20 -16.07
N ASP A 179 -15.91 11.22 -16.03
CA ASP A 179 -16.08 9.90 -16.63
C ASP A 179 -16.63 8.85 -15.66
N ALA A 180 -16.85 9.22 -14.40
CA ALA A 180 -17.36 8.32 -13.37
C ALA A 180 -18.89 8.32 -13.31
N VAL A 181 -19.46 7.13 -13.20
CA VAL A 181 -20.89 6.85 -13.01
C VAL A 181 -21.06 6.13 -11.68
N ILE A 182 -22.01 6.61 -10.87
CA ILE A 182 -22.37 6.04 -9.57
C ILE A 182 -23.84 5.62 -9.62
N SER A 183 -24.13 4.41 -9.18
CA SER A 183 -25.51 3.90 -9.11
C SER A 183 -25.74 3.03 -7.89
N PHE A 184 -27.01 2.85 -7.54
CA PHE A 184 -27.44 2.11 -6.36
C PHE A 184 -28.53 1.09 -6.76
N PRO A 185 -28.13 -0.08 -7.27
CA PRO A 185 -29.09 -1.06 -7.80
C PRO A 185 -30.12 -1.51 -6.78
N LYS A 186 -29.71 -1.59 -5.50
CA LYS A 186 -30.53 -1.94 -4.34
C LYS A 186 -30.03 -1.19 -3.11
N ALA A 187 -30.86 -1.11 -2.08
CA ALA A 187 -30.43 -0.62 -0.77
C ALA A 187 -29.19 -1.41 -0.27
N GLY A 188 -28.15 -0.70 0.15
CA GLY A 188 -26.89 -1.33 0.58
C GLY A 188 -25.92 -1.67 -0.57
N GLN A 189 -26.32 -1.50 -1.83
CA GLN A 189 -25.44 -1.74 -2.99
C GLN A 189 -24.96 -0.43 -3.59
N LEU A 190 -23.64 -0.36 -3.84
CA LEU A 190 -22.97 0.74 -4.50
C LEU A 190 -22.27 0.20 -5.74
N GLN A 191 -22.52 0.80 -6.89
CA GLN A 191 -21.73 0.60 -8.10
C GLN A 191 -21.07 1.90 -8.51
N VAL A 192 -19.78 1.82 -8.82
CA VAL A 192 -18.99 2.93 -9.37
C VAL A 192 -18.29 2.42 -10.61
N ALA A 193 -18.47 3.07 -11.75
CA ALA A 193 -17.79 2.71 -12.99
C ALA A 193 -17.13 3.96 -13.60
N ALA A 194 -15.89 3.82 -14.05
CA ALA A 194 -15.16 4.85 -14.78
C ALA A 194 -14.38 4.22 -15.95
N THR A 195 -13.61 5.03 -16.68
CA THR A 195 -12.90 4.58 -17.88
C THR A 195 -11.91 3.44 -17.61
N ASP A 196 -11.32 3.38 -16.42
CA ASP A 196 -10.26 2.41 -16.12
C ASP A 196 -10.65 1.37 -15.06
N PHE A 197 -11.76 1.56 -14.33
CA PHE A 197 -12.18 0.63 -13.29
C PHE A 197 -13.71 0.54 -13.16
N SER A 198 -14.18 -0.56 -12.58
CA SER A 198 -15.53 -0.61 -12.02
C SER A 198 -15.52 -1.36 -10.70
N VAL A 199 -16.34 -0.90 -9.77
CA VAL A 199 -16.49 -1.47 -8.44
C VAL A 199 -17.96 -1.71 -8.19
N SER A 200 -18.29 -2.89 -7.68
CA SER A 200 -19.63 -3.22 -7.18
C SER A 200 -19.49 -3.72 -5.75
N LEU A 201 -20.06 -2.99 -4.79
CA LEU A 201 -20.02 -3.27 -3.37
C LEU A 201 -21.43 -3.52 -2.83
N THR A 202 -21.54 -4.45 -1.89
CA THR A 202 -22.72 -4.73 -1.09
C THR A 202 -22.34 -4.65 0.38
N VAL A 203 -23.02 -3.78 1.10
CA VAL A 203 -22.92 -3.64 2.56
C VAL A 203 -24.03 -4.44 3.22
N GLY A 204 -23.68 -5.20 4.25
CA GLY A 204 -24.63 -5.95 5.06
C GLY A 204 -24.14 -6.15 6.49
N PRO A 205 -24.96 -6.74 7.36
CA PRO A 205 -24.51 -7.15 8.69
C PRO A 205 -23.53 -8.33 8.57
N VAL A 206 -22.61 -8.46 9.53
CA VAL A 206 -21.89 -9.72 9.70
C VAL A 206 -22.84 -10.78 10.23
N THR A 207 -22.79 -11.97 9.63
CA THR A 207 -23.53 -13.14 10.13
C THR A 207 -22.60 -14.06 10.92
N GLY A 208 -22.95 -14.35 12.17
CA GLY A 208 -22.20 -15.27 13.03
C GLY A 208 -21.01 -14.63 13.75
N ALA A 209 -20.33 -15.43 14.58
CA ALA A 209 -19.14 -15.01 15.31
C ALA A 209 -17.90 -15.00 14.41
N ALA A 210 -16.86 -14.28 14.85
CA ALA A 210 -15.56 -14.31 14.20
C ALA A 210 -15.04 -15.75 14.16
N PRO A 211 -14.64 -16.30 12.99
CA PRO A 211 -14.08 -17.63 12.93
C PRO A 211 -12.76 -17.68 13.70
N ASP A 212 -12.37 -18.88 14.15
CA ASP A 212 -11.06 -19.09 14.73
C ASP A 212 -9.97 -18.67 13.73
N ALA A 213 -9.11 -17.75 14.16
CA ALA A 213 -8.01 -17.25 13.34
C ALA A 213 -7.04 -18.36 12.92
N LEU A 214 -6.93 -19.44 13.72
CA LEU A 214 -6.02 -20.56 13.48
C LEU A 214 -6.63 -21.73 12.71
N SER A 215 -7.87 -21.58 12.21
CA SER A 215 -8.45 -22.52 11.26
C SER A 215 -7.79 -22.35 9.88
N LEU A 216 -6.68 -23.06 9.66
CA LEU A 216 -5.72 -22.86 8.57
C LEU A 216 -5.72 -23.93 7.46
N SER A 217 -6.65 -24.89 7.50
CA SER A 217 -6.93 -25.83 6.39
C SER A 217 -5.67 -26.48 5.77
N GLY A 218 -4.75 -26.99 6.58
CA GLY A 218 -3.57 -27.73 6.09
C GLY A 218 -2.43 -26.87 5.53
N SER A 219 -2.49 -25.54 5.70
CA SER A 219 -1.41 -24.64 5.26
C SER A 219 -0.10 -24.88 6.04
N LYS A 220 1.04 -24.76 5.36
CA LYS A 220 2.35 -24.68 6.02
C LYS A 220 2.43 -23.36 6.80
N VAL A 221 2.56 -23.47 8.13
CA VAL A 221 2.59 -22.32 9.03
C VAL A 221 4.02 -21.83 9.25
N THR A 222 4.21 -20.51 9.19
CA THR A 222 5.41 -19.80 9.65
C THR A 222 5.00 -18.80 10.73
N GLU A 223 5.63 -18.87 11.89
CA GLU A 223 5.39 -17.90 12.97
C GLU A 223 6.20 -16.62 12.74
N LEU A 224 5.63 -15.47 13.08
CA LEU A 224 6.25 -14.15 12.97
C LEU A 224 5.96 -13.28 14.19
N GLU A 225 6.76 -12.23 14.38
CA GLU A 225 6.37 -11.13 15.25
C GLU A 225 5.22 -10.35 14.62
N ARG A 226 4.15 -10.07 15.39
CA ARG A 226 2.96 -9.36 14.90
C ARG A 226 3.30 -7.97 14.39
N ALA A 227 4.22 -7.29 15.03
CA ALA A 227 4.70 -5.98 14.58
C ALA A 227 5.33 -6.05 13.18
N GLU A 228 5.93 -7.18 12.81
CA GLU A 228 6.51 -7.35 11.48
C GLU A 228 5.43 -7.51 10.40
N LEU A 229 4.46 -8.39 10.65
CA LEU A 229 3.35 -8.61 9.72
C LEU A 229 2.51 -7.35 9.56
N GLU A 230 2.01 -6.76 10.65
CA GLU A 230 1.12 -5.58 10.55
C GLU A 230 1.85 -4.40 9.90
N ARG A 231 3.11 -4.13 10.25
CA ARG A 231 3.94 -3.08 9.62
C ARG A 231 4.12 -3.30 8.12
N THR A 232 4.31 -4.54 7.69
CA THR A 232 4.50 -4.89 6.27
C THR A 232 3.29 -4.44 5.45
N PHE A 233 2.08 -4.71 5.91
CA PHE A 233 0.86 -4.26 5.23
C PHE A 233 0.61 -2.76 5.40
N VAL A 234 0.69 -2.22 6.62
CA VAL A 234 0.41 -0.79 6.87
C VAL A 234 1.33 0.11 6.07
N ARG A 235 2.65 -0.10 6.19
CA ARG A 235 3.64 0.70 5.46
C ARG A 235 3.70 0.32 3.98
N GLY A 236 3.45 -0.94 3.65
CA GLY A 236 3.42 -1.40 2.26
C GLY A 236 2.33 -0.73 1.45
N VAL A 237 1.11 -0.69 1.98
CA VAL A 237 -0.03 0.04 1.37
C VAL A 237 0.26 1.54 1.37
N ARG A 238 0.73 2.11 2.48
CA ARG A 238 1.11 3.53 2.56
C ARG A 238 2.07 3.92 1.46
N ARG A 239 3.18 3.20 1.34
CA ARG A 239 4.21 3.52 0.35
C ARG A 239 3.76 3.19 -1.06
N ALA A 240 2.91 2.17 -1.25
CA ALA A 240 2.26 1.94 -2.54
C ALA A 240 1.42 3.15 -2.94
N THR A 241 0.55 3.69 -2.09
CA THR A 241 -0.24 4.88 -2.45
C THR A 241 0.62 6.07 -2.87
N GLU A 242 1.77 6.29 -2.21
CA GLU A 242 2.72 7.34 -2.58
C GLU A 242 3.41 7.11 -3.93
N ILE A 243 3.68 5.85 -4.30
CA ILE A 243 4.29 5.50 -5.59
C ILE A 243 3.24 5.65 -6.70
N LEU A 244 2.08 5.04 -6.50
CA LEU A 244 1.04 4.90 -7.51
C LEU A 244 0.29 6.22 -7.78
N ARG A 245 0.21 7.07 -6.75
CA ARG A 245 -0.51 8.35 -6.76
C ARG A 245 0.35 9.42 -6.06
N PRO A 246 1.50 9.80 -6.64
CA PRO A 246 2.46 10.68 -5.98
C PRO A 246 1.92 12.11 -5.89
N GLY A 247 1.95 12.68 -4.68
CA GLY A 247 1.64 14.09 -4.47
C GLY A 247 2.80 14.99 -4.91
N ARG A 248 2.54 16.31 -4.97
CA ARG A 248 3.54 17.31 -5.39
C ARG A 248 4.85 17.25 -4.63
N VAL A 249 4.83 16.92 -3.33
CA VAL A 249 6.06 16.80 -2.52
C VAL A 249 6.99 15.70 -3.02
N LEU A 250 6.47 14.70 -3.75
CA LEU A 250 7.24 13.60 -4.35
C LEU A 250 7.65 13.91 -5.79
N THR A 251 6.79 14.58 -6.58
CA THR A 251 7.06 14.88 -8.00
C THR A 251 7.84 16.18 -8.20
N GLU A 252 7.71 17.13 -7.28
CA GLU A 252 8.35 18.45 -7.28
C GLU A 252 9.03 18.70 -5.93
N PRO A 253 10.04 17.88 -5.54
CA PRO A 253 10.69 18.02 -4.25
C PRO A 253 11.45 19.34 -4.12
N VAL A 254 11.43 19.95 -2.93
CA VAL A 254 12.15 21.20 -2.66
C VAL A 254 13.65 21.02 -2.90
N GLN A 255 14.19 21.79 -3.84
CA GLN A 255 15.58 21.70 -4.26
C GLN A 255 16.51 22.56 -3.38
N LYS A 256 16.53 22.29 -2.07
CA LYS A 256 17.37 23.04 -1.12
C LYS A 256 18.71 22.34 -0.88
N PRO A 257 19.85 22.98 -1.17
CA PRO A 257 21.16 22.46 -0.79
C PRO A 257 21.28 22.31 0.73
N ARG A 258 22.01 21.29 1.18
CA ARG A 258 22.27 21.01 2.60
C ARG A 258 23.74 20.65 2.80
N ARG A 259 24.29 20.92 3.98
CA ARG A 259 25.65 20.54 4.37
C ARG A 259 25.64 19.99 5.78
N VAL A 260 26.48 18.98 5.99
CA VAL A 260 26.83 18.40 7.29
C VAL A 260 28.36 18.26 7.33
N GLU A 261 28.93 17.89 8.48
CA GLU A 261 30.40 17.84 8.67
C GLU A 261 31.14 17.03 7.59
N HIS A 262 30.55 15.91 7.17
CA HIS A 262 31.13 14.93 6.26
C HIS A 262 30.33 14.73 4.96
N GLY A 263 29.52 15.73 4.59
CA GLY A 263 28.73 15.63 3.38
C GLY A 263 28.09 16.93 2.91
N ALA A 264 27.78 16.97 1.61
CA ALA A 264 27.02 18.04 0.99
C ALA A 264 25.96 17.45 0.04
N LEU A 265 24.77 18.01 0.08
CA LEU A 265 23.68 17.73 -0.85
C LEU A 265 23.47 18.94 -1.75
N GLN A 266 23.55 18.74 -3.06
CA GLN A 266 23.37 19.75 -4.09
C GLN A 266 22.36 19.29 -5.13
N TRP A 267 21.88 20.25 -5.94
CA TRP A 267 21.03 19.99 -7.10
C TRP A 267 21.76 20.50 -8.34
N ILE A 268 21.97 19.61 -9.32
CA ILE A 268 22.67 19.88 -10.58
C ILE A 268 21.76 19.40 -11.70
N ASP A 269 21.30 20.31 -12.56
CA ASP A 269 20.40 20.00 -13.68
C ASP A 269 19.14 19.19 -13.27
N GLY A 270 18.56 19.53 -12.13
CA GLY A 270 17.39 18.83 -11.57
C GLY A 270 17.72 17.50 -10.88
N HIS A 271 18.97 17.04 -10.93
CA HIS A 271 19.43 15.84 -10.22
C HIS A 271 19.96 16.18 -8.84
N ARG A 272 19.66 15.33 -7.88
CA ARG A 272 20.19 15.41 -6.53
C ARG A 272 21.55 14.73 -6.47
N VAL A 273 22.56 15.43 -5.98
CA VAL A 273 23.94 14.94 -5.85
C VAL A 273 24.37 15.04 -4.39
N ALA A 274 24.63 13.89 -3.77
CA ALA A 274 25.21 13.80 -2.43
C ALA A 274 26.72 13.51 -2.55
N THR A 275 27.55 14.41 -2.06
CA THR A 275 29.00 14.21 -1.94
C THR A 275 29.30 13.89 -0.48
N LEU A 276 29.94 12.75 -0.21
CA LEU A 276 30.26 12.26 1.13
C LEU A 276 31.77 12.01 1.25
N TRP A 277 32.37 12.27 2.40
CA TRP A 277 33.81 12.03 2.63
C TRP A 277 34.12 11.66 4.09
N GLY A 278 35.18 10.90 4.33
CA GLY A 278 35.65 10.55 5.68
C GLY A 278 35.79 9.04 5.90
N THR A 279 35.72 8.62 7.17
CA THR A 279 35.67 7.20 7.55
C THR A 279 34.31 6.59 7.20
N PRO A 280 34.18 5.24 7.15
CA PRO A 280 32.89 4.58 6.92
C PRO A 280 31.76 5.10 7.82
N GLU A 281 32.03 5.31 9.10
CA GLU A 281 31.06 5.81 10.07
C GLU A 281 30.62 7.24 9.76
N GLN A 282 31.56 8.08 9.33
CA GLN A 282 31.29 9.46 8.90
C GLN A 282 30.45 9.49 7.61
N LEU A 283 30.75 8.62 6.64
CA LEU A 283 29.99 8.46 5.40
C LEU A 283 28.54 8.06 5.68
N GLY A 284 28.33 6.99 6.44
CA GLY A 284 27.00 6.49 6.78
C GLY A 284 26.17 7.52 7.56
N THR A 285 26.81 8.20 8.52
CA THR A 285 26.16 9.26 9.29
C THR A 285 25.77 10.45 8.41
N ALA A 286 26.68 10.94 7.56
CA ALA A 286 26.41 12.06 6.67
C ALA A 286 25.31 11.72 5.66
N HIS A 287 25.31 10.50 5.11
CA HIS A 287 24.25 10.02 4.24
C HIS A 287 22.89 10.07 4.94
N GLY A 288 22.77 9.49 6.14
CA GLY A 288 21.52 9.47 6.90
C GLY A 288 20.99 10.85 7.27
N GLN A 289 21.88 11.82 7.54
CA GLN A 289 21.51 13.20 7.83
C GLN A 289 21.07 13.98 6.58
N LEU A 290 21.71 13.73 5.43
CA LEU A 290 21.41 14.43 4.19
C LEU A 290 20.19 13.86 3.46
N LEU A 291 19.91 12.56 3.55
CA LEU A 291 18.83 11.90 2.81
C LEU A 291 17.88 11.07 3.70
N PRO A 292 17.43 11.57 4.88
CA PRO A 292 16.70 10.75 5.83
C PRO A 292 15.37 10.22 5.25
N GLU A 293 14.60 11.09 4.59
CA GLU A 293 13.30 10.74 4.04
C GLU A 293 13.41 9.85 2.81
N GLU A 294 14.43 10.09 1.98
CA GLU A 294 14.60 9.32 0.75
C GLU A 294 15.16 7.92 1.02
N SER A 295 16.07 7.79 2.00
CA SER A 295 16.51 6.49 2.48
C SER A 295 15.36 5.71 3.10
N ARG A 296 14.54 6.35 3.96
CA ARG A 296 13.35 5.69 4.54
C ARG A 296 12.36 5.25 3.46
N ARG A 297 12.01 6.12 2.52
CA ARG A 297 11.09 5.78 1.42
C ARG A 297 11.63 4.65 0.54
N CYS A 298 12.93 4.64 0.26
CA CYS A 298 13.56 3.56 -0.50
C CYS A 298 13.46 2.23 0.27
N ILE A 299 13.77 2.25 1.56
CA ILE A 299 13.65 1.09 2.46
C ILE A 299 12.20 0.58 2.48
N GLU A 300 11.22 1.46 2.65
CA GLU A 300 9.80 1.08 2.69
C GLU A 300 9.28 0.56 1.34
N SER A 301 9.76 1.14 0.22
CA SER A 301 9.42 0.68 -1.13
C SER A 301 9.87 -0.77 -1.35
N VAL A 302 11.08 -1.12 -0.90
CA VAL A 302 11.63 -2.47 -1.07
C VAL A 302 11.03 -3.43 -0.04
N LEU A 303 11.13 -3.11 1.25
CA LEU A 303 10.81 -4.07 2.31
C LEU A 303 9.30 -4.29 2.45
N TYR A 304 8.50 -3.23 2.29
CA TYR A 304 7.08 -3.30 2.62
C TYR A 304 6.19 -3.28 1.38
N SER A 305 6.40 -2.38 0.41
CA SER A 305 5.57 -2.39 -0.81
C SER A 305 5.88 -3.58 -1.71
N PHE A 306 7.14 -3.72 -2.15
CA PHE A 306 7.55 -4.87 -2.92
C PHE A 306 7.48 -6.16 -2.10
N GLY A 307 7.94 -6.14 -0.84
CA GLY A 307 7.85 -7.29 0.04
C GLY A 307 6.44 -7.84 0.17
N THR A 308 5.41 -6.99 0.36
CA THR A 308 4.01 -7.43 0.39
C THR A 308 3.60 -8.13 -0.91
N ALA A 309 3.88 -7.50 -2.06
CA ALA A 309 3.56 -8.10 -3.36
C ALA A 309 4.32 -9.41 -3.60
N ASN A 310 5.58 -9.49 -3.18
CA ASN A 310 6.42 -10.68 -3.32
C ASN A 310 5.93 -11.83 -2.45
N VAL A 311 5.50 -11.55 -1.22
CA VAL A 311 4.87 -12.53 -0.32
C VAL A 311 3.62 -13.12 -0.96
N VAL A 312 2.73 -12.28 -1.50
CA VAL A 312 1.50 -12.74 -2.18
C VAL A 312 1.82 -13.58 -3.42
N ARG A 313 2.87 -13.22 -4.17
CA ARG A 313 3.26 -13.90 -5.42
C ARG A 313 3.97 -15.23 -5.21
N THR A 314 4.74 -15.35 -4.12
CA THR A 314 5.64 -16.50 -3.92
C THR A 314 5.21 -17.42 -2.78
N GLY A 315 4.36 -16.94 -1.87
CA GLY A 315 4.02 -17.64 -0.65
C GLY A 315 5.13 -17.69 0.39
N ARG A 316 6.26 -16.99 0.17
CA ARG A 316 7.43 -16.95 1.06
C ARG A 316 7.55 -15.60 1.73
N TRP A 317 8.02 -15.58 2.97
CA TRP A 317 8.21 -14.32 3.69
C TRP A 317 9.45 -13.58 3.16
N PHE A 318 9.23 -12.43 2.52
CA PHE A 318 10.28 -11.73 1.79
C PHE A 318 11.46 -11.29 2.69
N ARG A 319 11.21 -10.93 3.95
CA ARG A 319 12.30 -10.58 4.89
C ARG A 319 13.23 -11.77 5.14
N HIS A 320 12.69 -12.99 5.25
CA HIS A 320 13.50 -14.19 5.43
C HIS A 320 14.39 -14.44 4.21
N ASP A 321 13.87 -14.23 2.99
CA ASP A 321 14.67 -14.34 1.76
C ASP A 321 15.86 -13.34 1.76
N LEU A 322 15.65 -12.11 2.25
CA LEU A 322 16.72 -11.11 2.39
C LEU A 322 17.75 -11.50 3.46
N GLN A 323 17.29 -12.03 4.60
CA GLN A 323 18.16 -12.51 5.68
C GLN A 323 19.02 -13.68 5.21
N ASP A 324 18.44 -14.64 4.49
CA ASP A 324 19.15 -15.79 3.92
C ASP A 324 20.19 -15.34 2.87
N ALA A 325 19.83 -14.39 2.01
CA ALA A 325 20.75 -13.80 1.06
C ALA A 325 21.92 -13.08 1.77
N TYR A 326 21.62 -12.27 2.79
CA TYR A 326 22.63 -11.57 3.56
C TYR A 326 23.56 -12.53 4.30
N ALA A 327 23.04 -13.59 4.92
CA ALA A 327 23.85 -14.59 5.60
C ALA A 327 24.89 -15.22 4.66
N ARG A 328 24.50 -15.52 3.42
CA ARG A 328 25.40 -16.08 2.38
C ARG A 328 26.42 -15.06 1.86
N LEU A 329 26.02 -13.80 1.71
CA LEU A 329 26.86 -12.76 1.09
C LEU A 329 27.76 -12.04 2.10
N SER A 330 27.34 -11.94 3.36
CA SER A 330 28.03 -11.15 4.39
C SER A 330 29.50 -11.53 4.61
N PRO A 331 29.97 -12.78 4.46
CA PRO A 331 31.40 -13.10 4.56
C PRO A 331 32.25 -12.42 3.46
N HIS A 332 31.63 -12.07 2.34
CA HIS A 332 32.28 -11.44 1.19
C HIS A 332 32.12 -9.92 1.16
N ILE A 333 31.32 -9.34 2.07
CA ILE A 333 31.15 -7.89 2.18
C ILE A 333 32.33 -7.32 3.02
N PRO A 334 33.17 -6.43 2.44
CA PRO A 334 34.25 -5.79 3.17
C PRO A 334 33.75 -5.07 4.44
N ASP A 335 34.50 -5.20 5.54
CA ASP A 335 34.16 -4.63 6.85
C ASP A 335 33.80 -3.14 6.80
N ARG A 336 34.52 -2.35 6.00
CA ARG A 336 34.22 -0.92 5.81
C ARG A 336 32.78 -0.66 5.37
N HIS A 337 32.19 -1.50 4.51
CA HIS A 337 30.81 -1.30 4.04
C HIS A 337 29.78 -1.68 5.11
N LYS A 338 30.11 -2.66 5.97
CA LYS A 338 29.28 -3.01 7.13
C LYS A 338 29.23 -1.84 8.12
N ARG A 339 30.39 -1.27 8.47
CA ARG A 339 30.49 -0.11 9.37
C ARG A 339 29.78 1.13 8.82
N GLU A 340 29.88 1.39 7.51
CA GLU A 340 29.13 2.46 6.84
C GLU A 340 27.62 2.22 6.93
N THR A 341 27.17 0.99 6.66
CA THR A 341 25.75 0.61 6.73
C THR A 341 25.19 0.73 8.15
N ASP A 342 25.96 0.32 9.16
CA ASP A 342 25.56 0.43 10.57
C ASP A 342 25.44 1.88 11.02
N ALA A 343 26.37 2.74 10.58
CA ALA A 343 26.31 4.17 10.87
C ALA A 343 25.12 4.84 10.17
N LEU A 344 24.81 4.44 8.93
CA LEU A 344 23.60 4.88 8.24
C LEU A 344 22.34 4.46 9.01
N ALA A 345 22.24 3.20 9.43
CA ALA A 345 21.11 2.69 10.21
C ALA A 345 20.92 3.50 11.50
N LYS A 346 22.00 3.73 12.24
CA LYS A 346 22.00 4.56 13.45
C LYS A 346 21.52 5.98 13.18
N SER A 347 22.01 6.62 12.12
CA SER A 347 21.58 7.97 11.74
C SER A 347 20.10 8.03 11.34
N LEU A 348 19.57 6.97 10.74
CA LEU A 348 18.15 6.88 10.36
C LEU A 348 17.23 6.48 11.51
N GLN A 349 17.82 6.07 12.66
CA GLN A 349 17.13 5.47 13.81
C GLN A 349 16.39 4.18 13.42
N LEU A 350 17.07 3.35 12.62
CA LEU A 350 16.59 2.05 12.19
C LEU A 350 17.42 0.95 12.83
N ASP A 351 16.81 -0.23 12.92
CA ASP A 351 17.49 -1.46 13.27
C ASP A 351 18.62 -1.76 12.26
N PRO A 352 19.87 -1.98 12.71
CA PRO A 352 21.01 -2.24 11.82
C PRO A 352 20.80 -3.43 10.89
N GLU A 353 20.22 -4.53 11.39
CA GLU A 353 19.97 -5.73 10.58
C GLU A 353 19.08 -5.40 9.39
N THR A 354 18.02 -4.61 9.60
CA THR A 354 17.12 -4.17 8.53
C THR A 354 17.87 -3.45 7.39
N VAL A 355 18.81 -2.57 7.69
CA VAL A 355 19.57 -1.84 6.66
C VAL A 355 20.62 -2.73 6.01
N GLN A 356 21.24 -3.65 6.76
CA GLN A 356 22.18 -4.63 6.24
C GLN A 356 21.54 -5.57 5.21
N VAL A 357 20.41 -6.20 5.54
CA VAL A 357 19.74 -7.15 4.63
C VAL A 357 19.16 -6.46 3.39
N LEU A 358 18.80 -5.18 3.49
CA LEU A 358 18.32 -4.43 2.32
C LEU A 358 19.42 -4.07 1.34
N ASN A 359 20.67 -3.91 1.78
CA ASN A 359 21.78 -3.61 0.87
C ASN A 359 22.17 -4.79 -0.03
N VAL A 360 21.70 -6.01 0.26
CA VAL A 360 21.86 -7.18 -0.64
C VAL A 360 20.67 -7.42 -1.54
N PHE A 361 19.59 -6.65 -1.42
CA PHE A 361 18.42 -6.74 -2.29
C PHE A 361 18.75 -6.70 -3.80
N PRO A 362 19.68 -5.85 -4.29
CA PRO A 362 20.00 -5.81 -5.71
C PRO A 362 20.53 -7.14 -6.28
N GLU A 363 21.11 -8.00 -5.45
CA GLU A 363 21.60 -9.33 -5.86
C GLU A 363 20.46 -10.31 -6.22
N LEU A 364 19.21 -9.95 -5.94
CA LEU A 364 18.03 -10.73 -6.29
C LEU A 364 17.46 -10.40 -7.68
N PHE A 365 18.11 -9.50 -8.44
CA PHE A 365 17.62 -9.03 -9.75
C PHE A 365 18.66 -9.16 -10.86
N HIS A 366 18.15 -9.19 -12.09
CA HIS A 366 18.96 -9.21 -13.29
C HIS A 366 18.86 -7.87 -14.02
N CYS A 367 19.92 -7.52 -14.74
CA CYS A 367 20.00 -6.33 -15.57
C CYS A 367 20.59 -6.68 -16.93
N SER A 368 20.39 -5.81 -17.91
CA SER A 368 20.95 -5.97 -19.26
C SER A 368 22.08 -4.97 -19.46
N GLY A 369 23.23 -5.40 -19.97
CA GLY A 369 24.39 -4.54 -20.22
C GLY A 369 25.10 -4.86 -21.53
N PHE A 370 25.86 -3.90 -22.04
CA PHE A 370 26.67 -4.07 -23.24
C PHE A 370 28.00 -3.32 -23.12
N ALA A 371 29.05 -3.88 -23.72
CA ALA A 371 30.32 -3.20 -23.92
C ALA A 371 30.80 -3.47 -25.35
N VAL A 372 30.99 -2.42 -26.14
CA VAL A 372 31.43 -2.51 -27.55
C VAL A 372 32.63 -1.60 -27.78
N PHE A 373 33.66 -2.09 -28.46
CA PHE A 373 34.93 -1.38 -28.70
C PHE A 373 35.67 -1.95 -29.92
N GLY A 374 36.80 -1.34 -30.29
CA GLY A 374 37.65 -1.82 -31.38
C GLY A 374 36.99 -1.65 -32.75
N SER A 375 37.04 -2.68 -33.61
CA SER A 375 36.45 -2.63 -34.95
C SER A 375 34.92 -2.50 -34.94
N ALA A 376 34.26 -2.79 -33.80
CA ALA A 376 32.82 -2.62 -33.65
C ALA A 376 32.39 -1.14 -33.50
N THR A 377 33.34 -0.20 -33.35
CA THR A 377 33.03 1.21 -33.08
C THR A 377 33.91 2.15 -33.91
N LYS A 378 33.39 3.35 -34.21
CA LYS A 378 34.14 4.35 -34.97
C LYS A 378 35.36 4.80 -34.16
N GLY A 379 36.57 4.54 -34.69
CA GLY A 379 37.83 4.92 -34.05
C GLY A 379 38.22 4.08 -32.83
N GLY A 380 37.62 2.90 -32.62
CA GLY A 380 37.98 2.00 -31.53
C GLY A 380 37.47 2.42 -30.14
N LYS A 381 36.66 3.49 -30.05
CA LYS A 381 36.12 4.01 -28.79
C LYS A 381 35.28 2.97 -28.05
N LEU A 382 35.48 2.82 -26.75
CA LEU A 382 34.62 2.00 -25.89
C LEU A 382 33.29 2.71 -25.61
N TYR A 383 32.19 2.00 -25.88
CA TYR A 383 30.87 2.32 -25.36
C TYR A 383 30.46 1.23 -24.38
N HIS A 384 30.16 1.63 -23.15
CA HIS A 384 29.68 0.74 -22.09
C HIS A 384 28.39 1.32 -21.52
N GLY A 385 27.35 0.51 -21.48
CA GLY A 385 26.05 0.90 -20.97
C GLY A 385 25.35 -0.26 -20.28
N ARG A 386 24.40 0.10 -19.42
CA ARG A 386 23.53 -0.84 -18.71
C ARG A 386 22.14 -0.25 -18.56
N VAL A 387 21.14 -1.10 -18.69
CA VAL A 387 19.76 -0.84 -18.30
C VAL A 387 19.47 -1.68 -17.06
N LEU A 388 19.03 -1.02 -16.00
CA LEU A 388 18.61 -1.65 -14.75
C LEU A 388 17.12 -1.41 -14.60
N ASP A 389 16.35 -2.47 -14.82
CA ASP A 389 14.89 -2.39 -14.73
C ASP A 389 14.46 -2.54 -13.28
N TYR A 390 13.78 -1.51 -12.78
CA TYR A 390 13.15 -1.51 -11.47
C TYR A 390 11.64 -1.36 -11.61
N MET A 391 10.94 -1.73 -10.55
CA MET A 391 9.50 -1.51 -10.45
C MET A 391 9.20 -0.03 -10.53
N THR A 392 8.47 0.35 -11.57
CA THR A 392 7.90 1.69 -11.74
C THR A 392 6.39 1.54 -11.91
N THR A 393 5.68 2.66 -11.78
CA THR A 393 4.21 2.74 -11.93
C THR A 393 3.74 2.48 -13.33
#